data_AF-A0A958NLU8-F1
#
_entry.id   AF-A0A958NLU8-F1
#
_cell.length_a   1.000
_cell.length_b   1.000
_cell.length_c   1.000
_cell.angle_alpha   90.00
_cell.angle_beta   90.00
_cell.angle_gamma   90.00
#
_symmetry.space_group_name_H-M   'P 1'
#
loop_
_entity.id
_entity.type
_entity.pdbx_description
1 polymer ?
#
loop_
_entity_poly.entity_id
_entity_poly.type
_entity_poly.pdbx_seq_one_letter_code
_entity_poly.pdbx_strand_id
1 'polypeptide(L)'
;MSLRIFILLLFSLVLVSCDEDSKVEEEISKIEVDFIIERFDKAYAEAKPSDLPKLKQAYPFLFSKHVPDSIWIDRINDTLQNQ
;
A
#
# COMPACT_ATOMS: atom_id res chain seq x y z
N MET A 1 -43.23 -21.26 -23.23
CA MET A 1 -43.12 -19.80 -22.96
C MET A 1 -42.65 -19.55 -21.53
N SER A 2 -43.29 -20.17 -20.52
CA SER A 2 -43.03 -20.02 -19.08
C SER A 2 -41.61 -20.34 -18.61
N LEU A 3 -40.97 -21.41 -19.12
CA LEU A 3 -39.61 -21.80 -18.68
C LEU A 3 -38.53 -20.77 -19.08
N ARG A 4 -38.65 -20.17 -20.28
CA ARG A 4 -37.72 -19.13 -20.74
C ARG A 4 -37.83 -17.87 -19.90
N ILE A 5 -39.06 -17.50 -19.51
CA ILE A 5 -39.32 -16.37 -18.62
C ILE A 5 -38.71 -16.64 -17.23
N PHE A 6 -38.84 -17.87 -16.72
CA PHE A 6 -38.27 -18.24 -15.41
C PHE A 6 -36.74 -18.17 -15.40
N ILE A 7 -36.07 -18.62 -16.48
CA ILE A 7 -34.61 -18.54 -16.63
C ILE A 7 -34.15 -17.08 -16.70
N LEU A 8 -34.86 -16.22 -17.43
CA LEU A 8 -34.56 -14.80 -17.52
C LEU A 8 -34.71 -14.09 -16.17
N LEU A 9 -35.72 -14.47 -15.38
CA LEU A 9 -35.98 -13.92 -14.05
C LEU A 9 -34.91 -14.36 -13.03
N LEU A 10 -34.48 -15.62 -13.12
CA LEU A 10 -33.37 -16.13 -12.30
C LEU A 10 -32.06 -15.43 -12.66
N PHE A 11 -31.79 -15.22 -13.94
CA PHE A 11 -30.61 -14.51 -14.42
C PHE A 11 -30.60 -13.04 -13.98
N SER A 12 -31.76 -12.36 -14.03
CA SER A 12 -31.86 -10.99 -13.52
C SER A 12 -31.64 -10.88 -12.01
N LEU A 13 -32.02 -11.91 -11.24
CA LEU A 13 -31.83 -11.92 -9.79
C LEU A 13 -30.34 -11.97 -9.40
N VAL A 14 -29.53 -12.69 -10.17
CA VAL A 14 -28.07 -12.80 -9.95
C VAL A 14 -27.38 -11.45 -10.21
N LEU A 15 -27.90 -10.64 -11.15
CA LEU A 15 -27.33 -9.33 -11.47
C LEU A 15 -27.63 -8.24 -10.43
N VAL A 16 -28.61 -8.44 -9.54
CA VAL A 16 -29.03 -7.45 -8.52
C VAL A 16 -28.40 -7.74 -7.14
N SER A 17 -27.66 -8.85 -7.00
CA SER A 17 -27.07 -9.27 -5.71
C SER A 17 -25.70 -8.68 -5.40
N CYS A 18 -25.07 -7.95 -6.33
CA CYS A 18 -23.85 -7.18 -6.05
C CYS A 18 -24.26 -5.87 -5.36
N ASP A 19 -24.20 -5.86 -4.03
CA ASP A 19 -24.15 -4.64 -3.23
C ASP A 19 -22.72 -4.59 -2.67
N GLU A 20 -21.87 -3.74 -3.26
CA GLU A 20 -20.42 -3.81 -3.07
C GLU A 20 -19.92 -2.99 -1.87
N ASP A 21 -20.73 -2.07 -1.35
CA ASP A 21 -20.32 -1.16 -0.26
C ASP A 21 -21.31 -1.16 0.90
N SER A 22 -20.80 -1.26 2.12
CA SER A 22 -21.58 -1.09 3.34
C SER A 22 -21.91 0.38 3.60
N LYS A 23 -23.03 0.67 4.26
CA LYS A 23 -23.39 2.04 4.70
C LYS A 23 -22.27 2.73 5.48
N VAL A 24 -21.45 1.96 6.19
CA VAL A 24 -20.31 2.46 6.96
C VAL A 24 -19.18 2.92 6.03
N GLU A 25 -18.87 2.19 4.97
CA GLU A 25 -17.86 2.60 3.97
C GLU A 25 -18.31 3.86 3.22
N GLU A 26 -19.60 3.97 2.91
CA GLU A 26 -20.16 5.17 2.27
C GLU A 26 -20.04 6.41 3.19
N GLU A 27 -20.24 6.25 4.50
CA GLU A 27 -20.06 7.30 5.48
C GLU A 27 -18.57 7.68 5.66
N ILE A 28 -17.66 6.70 5.66
CA ILE A 28 -16.21 6.94 5.77
C ILE A 28 -15.68 7.68 4.54
N SER A 29 -16.13 7.31 3.32
CA SER A 29 -15.70 7.93 2.06
C SER A 29 -16.04 9.42 1.96
N LYS A 30 -17.07 9.87 2.69
CA LYS A 30 -17.49 11.28 2.74
C LYS A 30 -16.61 12.14 3.65
N ILE A 31 -15.71 11.54 4.43
CA ILE A 31 -14.79 12.27 5.31
C ILE A 31 -13.58 12.68 4.47
N GLU A 32 -13.46 13.97 4.18
CA GLU A 32 -12.27 14.53 3.54
C GLU A 32 -11.11 14.58 4.55
N VAL A 33 -10.06 13.81 4.30
CA VAL A 33 -8.86 13.76 5.16
C VAL A 33 -7.65 14.15 4.35
N ASP A 34 -6.99 15.23 4.74
CA ASP A 34 -5.66 15.60 4.25
C ASP A 34 -4.60 14.95 5.13
N PHE A 35 -3.84 14.01 4.57
CA PHE A 35 -2.71 13.40 5.26
C PHE A 35 -1.54 13.17 4.33
N ILE A 36 -0.35 13.41 4.86
CA ILE A 36 0.91 13.16 4.17
C ILE A 36 1.38 11.76 4.55
N ILE A 37 1.59 10.91 3.54
CA ILE A 37 2.11 9.56 3.74
C ILE A 37 3.63 9.60 3.62
N GLU A 38 4.33 9.37 4.73
CA GLU A 38 5.78 9.17 4.71
C GLU A 38 6.13 7.71 4.40
N ARG A 39 6.92 7.49 3.34
CA ARG A 39 7.27 6.16 2.81
C ARG A 39 8.75 5.90 2.97
N PHE A 40 9.16 5.47 4.17
CA PHE A 40 10.56 5.09 4.43
C PHE A 40 11.05 4.00 3.48
N ASP A 41 10.22 3.00 3.19
CA ASP A 41 10.54 1.92 2.26
C ASP A 41 10.92 2.44 0.87
N LYS A 42 10.16 3.40 0.33
CA LYS A 42 10.51 4.08 -0.94
C LYS A 42 11.77 4.93 -0.79
N ALA A 43 11.83 5.76 0.26
CA ALA A 43 12.96 6.63 0.51
C ALA A 43 14.29 5.85 0.65
N TYR A 44 14.25 4.66 1.26
CA TYR A 44 15.39 3.78 1.42
C TYR A 44 15.75 3.05 0.11
N ALA A 45 14.75 2.57 -0.64
CA ALA A 45 14.97 1.87 -1.92
C ALA A 45 15.59 2.78 -3.00
N GLU A 46 15.24 4.08 -2.99
CA GLU A 46 15.74 5.06 -3.97
C GLU A 46 17.06 5.73 -3.55
N ALA A 47 17.53 5.48 -2.32
CA ALA A 47 18.70 6.15 -1.77
C ALA A 47 20.02 5.62 -2.33
N LYS A 48 21.00 6.52 -2.46
CA LYS A 48 22.40 6.14 -2.70
C LYS A 48 23.13 5.98 -1.37
N PRO A 49 24.28 5.28 -1.32
CA PRO A 49 25.11 5.23 -0.12
C PRO A 49 25.44 6.61 0.48
N SER A 50 25.57 7.64 -0.35
CA SER A 50 25.79 9.02 0.07
C SER A 50 24.61 9.67 0.81
N ASP A 51 23.40 9.13 0.66
CA ASP A 51 22.18 9.65 1.27
C ASP A 51 21.91 9.05 2.66
N LEU A 52 22.65 8.01 3.07
CA LEU A 52 22.50 7.34 4.36
C LEU A 52 22.51 8.30 5.56
N PRO A 53 23.39 9.33 5.64
CA PRO A 53 23.34 10.29 6.74
C PRO A 53 22.02 11.06 6.82
N LYS A 54 21.44 11.43 5.67
CA LYS A 54 20.15 12.13 5.60
C LYS A 54 19.01 11.22 6.02
N LEU A 55 19.03 9.96 5.57
CA LEU A 55 18.05 8.95 5.97
C LEU A 55 18.08 8.71 7.48
N LYS A 56 19.26 8.60 8.08
CA LYS A 56 19.41 8.45 9.54
C LYS A 56 18.88 9.66 10.31
N GLN A 57 19.04 10.86 9.76
CA GLN A 57 18.51 12.07 10.37
C GLN A 57 16.98 12.15 10.27
N ALA A 58 16.42 11.76 9.13
CA ALA A 58 14.97 11.76 8.91
C ALA A 58 14.26 10.64 9.68
N TYR A 59 14.89 9.46 9.80
CA TYR A 59 14.29 8.26 10.38
C TYR A 59 15.16 7.63 11.49
N PRO A 60 15.55 8.39 12.53
CA PRO A 60 16.55 7.95 13.51
C PRO A 60 16.16 6.68 14.28
N PHE A 61 14.85 6.43 14.43
CA PHE A 61 14.32 5.26 15.12
C PHE A 61 14.41 3.96 14.29
N LEU A 62 14.63 4.05 12.97
CA LEU A 62 14.79 2.89 12.08
C LEU A 62 16.24 2.41 11.97
N PHE A 63 17.20 3.18 12.49
CA PHE A 63 18.63 2.84 12.44
C PHE A 63 19.18 2.57 13.84
N SER A 64 19.58 1.33 14.09
CA SER A 64 20.22 0.95 15.35
C SER A 64 21.62 1.56 15.48
N LYS A 65 21.93 2.11 16.65
CA LYS A 65 23.27 2.65 17.00
C LYS A 65 24.35 1.57 17.05
N HIS A 66 23.95 0.30 17.15
CA HIS A 66 24.87 -0.84 17.23
C HIS A 66 25.20 -1.44 15.86
N VAL A 67 24.49 -1.02 14.79
CA VAL A 67 24.72 -1.52 13.44
C VAL A 67 25.61 -0.51 12.69
N PRO A 68 26.80 -0.92 12.23
CA PRO A 68 27.70 -0.02 11.53
C PRO A 68 27.16 0.36 10.14
N ASP A 69 27.55 1.54 9.68
CA ASP A 69 27.11 2.13 8.41
C ASP A 69 27.42 1.25 7.20
N SER A 70 28.52 0.47 7.26
CA SER A 70 28.88 -0.47 6.21
C SER A 70 27.75 -1.45 5.89
N ILE A 71 27.05 -1.99 6.91
CA ILE A 71 25.97 -2.96 6.71
C ILE A 71 24.78 -2.32 5.97
N TRP A 72 24.49 -1.05 6.24
CA TRP A 72 23.43 -0.32 5.55
C TRP A 72 23.83 0.04 4.12
N ILE A 73 25.08 0.45 3.92
CA ILE A 73 25.64 0.74 2.59
C ILE A 73 25.64 -0.53 1.73
N ASP A 74 26.08 -1.66 2.30
CA ASP A 74 26.09 -2.96 1.63
C ASP A 74 24.67 -3.36 1.23
N ARG A 75 23.69 -3.14 2.12
CA ARG A 75 22.27 -3.37 1.82
C ARG A 75 21.73 -2.47 0.71
N ILE A 76 22.10 -1.19 0.67
CA ILE A 76 21.67 -0.27 -0.39
C ILE A 76 22.22 -0.72 -1.75
N ASN A 77 23.45 -1.23 -1.77
CA ASN A 77 24.09 -1.71 -3.00
C ASN A 77 23.71 -3.15 -3.37
N ASP A 78 22.92 -3.84 -2.54
CA ASP A 78 22.53 -5.22 -2.77
C ASP A 78 21.57 -5.31 -3.96
N THR A 79 21.92 -6.13 -4.94
CA THR A 79 21.14 -6.31 -6.16
C THR A 79 19.77 -6.94 -5.90
N LEU A 80 19.59 -7.64 -4.78
CA LEU A 80 18.29 -8.19 -4.35
C LEU A 80 17.27 -7.10 -4.02
N GLN A 81 17.70 -5.86 -3.73
CA GLN A 81 16.80 -4.74 -3.47
C GLN A 81 16.21 -4.11 -4.74
N ASN A 82 16.69 -4.51 -5.93
CA ASN A 82 16.27 -3.96 -7.23
C ASN A 82 15.30 -4.88 -8.00
N GLN A 83 14.71 -5.88 -7.34
CA GLN A 83 13.80 -6.85 -7.96
C GLN A 83 12.32 -6.47 -7.82
#